data_AF-A0A0B8NIM1-F1
#
_entry.id   AF-A0A0B8NIM1-F1
#
_cell.length_a   1.000
_cell.length_b   1.000
_cell.length_c   1.000
_cell.angle_alpha   90.00
_cell.angle_beta   90.00
_cell.angle_gamma   90.00
#
_symmetry.space_group_name_H-M   'P 1'
#
loop_
_entity.id
_entity.type
_entity.pdbx_description
1 polymer ?
#
loop_
_entity_poly.entity_id
_entity_poly.type
_entity_poly.pdbx_seq_one_letter_code
_entity_poly.pdbx_strand_id
1 'polypeptide(L)'
;MSIPFYKEIGFSNEQIGHYSKLIGWGATIVFTLVGSMFNVKFGIVRGLMIGGIAMSASNLMFAWIAKAGPSETLFLATIIVDNFTTAFSTVAFVSFLTILTGQAFSATQYALLASLGNFGRTTLASFSGELVDYLNDWSLFFILTALMVVPSLIMLYSLRHYFTALLAKAKERDSKVKKSDDDLETDTQSA
;
A
#
# COMPACT_ATOMS: atom_id res chain seq x y z
N MET A 1 -2.57 -0.61 17.15
CA MET A 1 -3.99 -1.01 17.07
C MET A 1 -4.22 -2.50 17.01
N SER A 2 -3.37 -3.28 16.33
CA SER A 2 -3.56 -4.72 16.19
C SER A 2 -3.42 -5.52 17.50
N ILE A 3 -2.57 -5.08 18.45
CA ILE A 3 -2.36 -5.82 19.71
C ILE A 3 -3.60 -5.86 20.63
N PRO A 4 -4.30 -4.73 20.93
CA PRO A 4 -5.55 -4.76 21.68
C PRO A 4 -6.60 -5.68 21.06
N PHE A 5 -6.83 -5.55 19.74
CA PHE A 5 -7.73 -6.40 18.98
C PHE A 5 -7.45 -7.90 19.16
N TYR A 6 -6.20 -8.34 18.97
CA TYR A 6 -5.86 -9.76 19.12
C TYR A 6 -6.04 -10.26 20.56
N LYS A 7 -5.75 -9.41 21.55
CA LYS A 7 -5.96 -9.75 22.97
C LYS A 7 -7.44 -9.89 23.30
N GLU A 8 -8.28 -9.00 22.81
CA GLU A 8 -9.73 -9.01 23.06
C GLU A 8 -10.43 -10.20 22.40
N ILE A 9 -9.92 -10.69 21.27
CA ILE A 9 -10.37 -11.96 20.67
C ILE A 9 -9.94 -13.18 21.50
N GLY A 10 -8.88 -13.06 22.31
CA GLY A 10 -8.39 -14.13 23.19
C GLY A 10 -7.07 -14.77 22.75
N PHE A 11 -6.29 -14.15 21.85
CA PHE A 11 -4.95 -14.65 21.52
C PHE A 11 -3.94 -14.35 22.64
N SER A 12 -3.04 -15.29 22.88
CA SER A 12 -1.94 -15.11 23.84
C SER A 12 -0.86 -14.15 23.32
N ASN A 13 -0.11 -13.53 24.24
CA ASN A 13 1.01 -12.66 23.87
C ASN A 13 2.10 -13.41 23.07
N GLU A 14 2.28 -14.71 23.32
CA GLU A 14 3.23 -15.55 22.59
C GLU A 14 2.79 -15.79 21.15
N GLN A 15 1.52 -16.14 20.92
CA GLN A 15 0.96 -16.27 19.57
C GLN A 15 1.05 -14.93 18.81
N ILE A 16 0.65 -13.83 19.44
CA ILE A 16 0.75 -12.49 18.84
C ILE A 16 2.21 -12.17 18.49
N GLY A 17 3.15 -12.45 19.40
CA GLY A 17 4.58 -12.23 19.17
C GLY A 17 5.13 -13.06 18.01
N HIS A 18 4.81 -14.35 17.97
CA HIS A 18 5.31 -15.27 16.96
C HIS A 18 4.80 -14.92 15.57
N TYR A 19 3.49 -14.82 15.41
CA TYR A 19 2.86 -14.59 14.10
C TYR A 19 3.03 -13.15 13.61
N SER A 20 2.82 -12.14 14.48
CA SER A 20 2.87 -10.74 14.03
C SER A 20 4.27 -10.15 13.92
N LYS A 21 5.26 -10.63 14.70
CA LYS A 21 6.63 -10.05 14.66
C LYS A 21 7.62 -10.86 13.84
N LEU A 22 7.65 -12.19 13.97
CA LEU A 22 8.68 -13.00 13.31
C LEU A 22 8.32 -13.29 11.85
N ILE A 23 7.07 -13.70 11.60
CA ILE A 23 6.61 -14.05 10.25
C ILE A 23 6.33 -12.77 9.43
N GLY A 24 5.69 -11.77 10.03
CA GLY A 24 5.32 -10.53 9.34
C GLY A 24 6.50 -9.76 8.76
N TRP A 25 7.62 -9.67 9.49
CA TRP A 25 8.77 -8.87 9.06
C TRP A 25 9.52 -9.51 7.88
N GLY A 26 9.80 -10.82 7.96
CA GLY A 26 10.44 -11.56 6.87
C GLY A 26 9.56 -11.61 5.62
N ALA A 27 8.26 -11.82 5.80
CA ALA A 27 7.29 -11.84 4.71
C ALA A 27 7.22 -10.49 3.98
N THR A 28 7.21 -9.37 4.72
CA THR A 28 7.13 -8.02 4.14
C THR A 28 8.29 -7.73 3.19
N ILE A 29 9.52 -8.12 3.54
CA ILE A 29 10.70 -7.91 2.66
C ILE A 29 10.53 -8.68 1.35
N VAL A 30 10.21 -9.97 1.44
CA VAL A 30 10.00 -10.83 0.28
C VAL A 30 8.86 -10.30 -0.59
N PHE A 31 7.74 -9.91 0.02
CA PHE A 31 6.57 -9.37 -0.67
C PHE A 31 6.81 -7.99 -1.27
N THR A 32 7.67 -7.17 -0.69
CA THR A 32 8.07 -5.89 -1.27
C THR A 32 8.82 -6.11 -2.58
N LEU A 33 9.77 -7.05 -2.60
CA LEU A 33 10.52 -7.42 -3.80
C LEU A 33 9.59 -7.99 -4.88
N VAL A 34 8.78 -8.99 -4.52
CA VAL A 34 7.81 -9.59 -5.45
C VAL A 34 6.81 -8.54 -5.94
N GLY A 35 6.21 -7.77 -5.03
CA GLY A 35 5.21 -6.76 -5.33
C GLY A 35 5.74 -5.65 -6.24
N SER A 36 7.00 -5.23 -6.06
CA SER A 36 7.66 -4.27 -6.95
C SER A 36 7.78 -4.77 -8.39
N MET A 37 8.19 -6.03 -8.57
CA MET A 37 8.31 -6.63 -9.90
C MET A 37 6.97 -6.69 -10.64
N PHE A 38 5.90 -7.05 -9.92
CA PHE A 38 4.54 -7.04 -10.48
C PHE A 38 4.05 -5.62 -10.81
N ASN A 39 4.26 -4.66 -9.91
CA ASN A 39 3.79 -3.29 -10.10
C ASN A 39 4.40 -2.62 -11.35
N VAL A 40 5.67 -2.89 -11.65
CA VAL A 40 6.35 -2.40 -12.86
C VAL A 40 5.69 -2.93 -14.15
N LYS A 41 5.13 -4.15 -14.12
CA LYS A 41 4.62 -4.84 -15.32
C LYS A 41 3.16 -4.47 -15.67
N PHE A 42 2.31 -4.20 -14.68
CA PHE A 42 0.87 -3.98 -14.90
C PHE A 42 0.48 -2.50 -15.05
N GLY A 43 1.39 -1.58 -14.75
CA GLY A 43 1.14 -0.15 -14.77
C GLY A 43 0.52 0.34 -13.46
N ILE A 44 0.86 1.57 -13.10
CA ILE A 44 0.72 2.07 -11.73
C ILE A 44 -0.72 2.23 -11.28
N VAL A 45 -1.61 2.71 -12.15
CA VAL A 45 -3.04 2.85 -11.81
C VAL A 45 -3.65 1.47 -11.50
N ARG A 46 -3.31 0.44 -12.29
CA ARG A 46 -3.79 -0.92 -12.05
C ARG A 46 -3.18 -1.51 -10.77
N GLY A 47 -1.90 -1.25 -10.52
CA GLY A 47 -1.24 -1.63 -9.28
C GLY A 47 -1.93 -1.03 -8.06
N LEU A 48 -2.19 0.28 -8.06
CA LEU A 48 -2.91 0.95 -6.97
C LEU A 48 -4.33 0.39 -6.78
N MET A 49 -5.07 0.10 -7.86
CA MET A 49 -6.39 -0.51 -7.77
C MET A 49 -6.35 -1.90 -7.14
N ILE A 50 -5.44 -2.77 -7.60
CA ILE A 50 -5.26 -4.12 -7.05
C ILE A 50 -4.87 -4.04 -5.57
N GLY A 51 -3.97 -3.13 -5.22
CA GLY A 51 -3.50 -2.96 -3.84
C GLY A 51 -4.63 -2.50 -2.91
N GLY A 52 -5.42 -1.53 -3.33
CA GLY A 52 -6.58 -1.08 -2.54
C GLY A 52 -7.63 -2.18 -2.37
N ILE A 53 -7.97 -2.91 -3.44
CA ILE A 53 -8.93 -4.03 -3.36
C ILE A 53 -8.39 -5.12 -2.42
N ALA A 54 -7.12 -5.49 -2.56
CA ALA A 54 -6.52 -6.54 -1.74
C ALA A 54 -6.40 -6.12 -0.27
N MET A 55 -6.06 -4.86 0.03
CA MET A 55 -6.09 -4.32 1.40
C MET A 55 -7.50 -4.29 2.00
N SER A 56 -8.51 -3.94 1.20
CA SER A 56 -9.92 -4.01 1.65
C SER A 56 -10.31 -5.46 1.97
N ALA A 57 -9.88 -6.42 1.15
CA ALA A 57 -10.10 -7.84 1.39
C ALA A 57 -9.36 -8.35 2.64
N SER A 58 -8.13 -7.89 2.93
CA SER A 58 -7.43 -8.26 4.18
C SER A 58 -8.15 -7.72 5.41
N ASN A 59 -8.73 -6.53 5.35
CA ASN A 59 -9.58 -6.01 6.43
C ASN A 59 -10.81 -6.91 6.68
N LEU A 60 -11.42 -7.48 5.64
CA LEU A 60 -12.52 -8.43 5.82
C LEU A 60 -12.08 -9.74 6.48
N MET A 61 -10.83 -10.17 6.30
CA MET A 61 -10.29 -11.32 7.04
C MET A 61 -10.18 -11.03 8.54
N PHE A 62 -9.83 -9.80 8.94
CA PHE A 62 -9.86 -9.40 10.35
C PHE A 62 -11.30 -9.35 10.90
N ALA A 63 -12.27 -8.88 10.13
CA ALA A 63 -13.68 -8.98 10.50
C ALA A 63 -14.12 -10.45 10.70
N TRP A 64 -13.60 -11.36 9.89
CA TRP A 64 -13.86 -12.79 10.02
C TRP A 64 -13.25 -13.36 11.31
N ILE A 65 -11.99 -13.03 11.64
CA ILE A 65 -11.37 -13.43 12.91
C ILE A 65 -12.20 -12.91 14.09
N ALA A 66 -12.67 -11.66 14.04
CA ALA A 66 -13.48 -11.07 15.11
C ALA A 66 -14.75 -11.88 15.42
N LYS A 67 -15.35 -12.53 14.41
CA LYS A 67 -16.53 -13.41 14.60
C LYS A 67 -16.17 -14.86 14.89
N ALA A 68 -15.11 -15.37 14.29
CA ALA A 68 -14.72 -16.78 14.40
C ALA A 68 -14.05 -17.10 15.76
N GLY A 69 -13.48 -16.10 16.43
CA GLY A 69 -12.72 -16.27 17.66
C GLY A 69 -11.25 -16.68 17.39
N PRO A 70 -10.52 -17.13 18.42
CA PRO A 70 -9.08 -17.37 18.34
C PRO A 70 -8.77 -18.65 17.55
N SER A 71 -8.59 -18.51 16.23
CA SER A 71 -8.10 -19.56 15.34
C SER A 71 -6.71 -19.22 14.82
N GLU A 72 -5.71 -20.03 15.16
CA GLU A 72 -4.32 -19.79 14.75
C GLU A 72 -4.12 -19.87 13.23
N THR A 73 -4.77 -20.82 12.56
CA THR A 73 -4.67 -20.96 11.10
C THR A 73 -5.25 -19.75 10.40
N LEU A 74 -6.41 -19.25 10.85
CA LEU A 74 -7.02 -18.06 10.30
C LEU A 74 -6.17 -16.81 10.61
N PHE A 75 -5.59 -16.74 11.81
CA PHE A 75 -4.70 -15.66 12.20
C PHE A 75 -3.44 -15.61 11.34
N LEU A 76 -2.74 -16.73 11.17
CA LEU A 76 -1.57 -16.84 10.31
C LEU A 76 -1.89 -16.43 8.87
N ALA A 77 -2.96 -17.00 8.29
CA ALA A 77 -3.37 -16.67 6.92
C ALA A 77 -3.67 -15.17 6.77
N THR A 78 -4.40 -14.59 7.72
CA THR A 78 -4.74 -13.16 7.71
C THR A 78 -3.49 -12.29 7.80
N ILE A 79 -2.56 -12.61 8.70
CA ILE A 79 -1.30 -11.86 8.83
C ILE A 79 -0.46 -11.95 7.56
N ILE A 80 -0.37 -13.12 6.93
CA ILE A 80 0.38 -13.28 5.67
C ILE A 80 -0.24 -12.40 4.57
N VAL A 81 -1.56 -12.48 4.38
CA VAL A 81 -2.26 -11.69 3.37
C VAL A 81 -2.12 -10.20 3.65
N ASP A 82 -2.33 -9.76 4.90
CA ASP A 82 -2.22 -8.37 5.29
C ASP A 82 -0.82 -7.77 5.08
N ASN A 83 0.24 -8.53 5.40
CA ASN A 83 1.61 -8.10 5.13
C ASN A 83 1.89 -8.01 3.63
N PHE A 84 1.38 -8.95 2.83
CA PHE A 84 1.51 -8.90 1.38
C PHE A 84 0.82 -7.67 0.78
N THR A 85 -0.43 -7.41 1.16
CA THR A 85 -1.22 -6.29 0.64
C THR A 85 -0.64 -4.95 1.09
N THR A 86 -0.17 -4.86 2.33
CA THR A 86 0.53 -3.68 2.86
C THR A 86 1.83 -3.41 2.11
N ALA A 87 2.66 -4.43 1.88
CA ALA A 87 3.90 -4.30 1.12
C ALA A 87 3.63 -3.85 -0.32
N PHE A 88 2.70 -4.53 -1.00
CA PHE A 88 2.33 -4.23 -2.38
C PHE A 88 1.77 -2.81 -2.54
N SER A 89 0.84 -2.40 -1.68
CA SER A 89 0.25 -1.06 -1.71
C SER A 89 1.27 0.03 -1.38
N THR A 90 2.21 -0.23 -0.48
CA THR A 90 3.30 0.70 -0.17
C THR A 90 4.18 0.93 -1.40
N VAL A 91 4.58 -0.13 -2.08
CA VAL A 91 5.38 -0.03 -3.32
C VAL A 91 4.60 0.68 -4.43
N ALA A 92 3.32 0.36 -4.60
CA ALA A 92 2.47 1.01 -5.57
C ALA A 92 2.32 2.51 -5.30
N PHE A 93 2.13 2.89 -4.04
CA PHE A 93 2.02 4.28 -3.62
C PHE A 93 3.33 5.06 -3.80
N VAL A 94 4.46 4.49 -3.39
CA VAL A 94 5.78 5.10 -3.61
C VAL A 94 6.03 5.32 -5.10
N SER A 95 5.78 4.30 -5.93
CA SER A 95 5.92 4.40 -7.40
C SER A 95 5.05 5.50 -7.99
N PHE A 96 3.83 5.65 -7.47
CA PHE A 96 2.91 6.71 -7.87
C PHE A 96 3.42 8.11 -7.50
N LEU A 97 3.93 8.29 -6.28
CA LEU A 97 4.51 9.55 -5.84
C LEU A 97 5.71 9.95 -6.70
N THR A 98 6.60 9.01 -7.01
CA THR A 98 7.78 9.26 -7.86
C THR A 98 7.41 9.85 -9.22
N ILE A 99 6.29 9.43 -9.80
CA ILE A 99 5.82 9.96 -11.09
C ILE A 99 5.15 11.32 -10.97
N LEU A 100 4.51 11.61 -9.84
CA LEU A 100 3.94 12.94 -9.61
C LEU A 100 5.01 14.00 -9.40
N THR A 101 6.20 13.61 -8.95
CA THR A 101 7.32 14.51 -8.69
C THR A 101 8.15 14.75 -9.96
N GLY A 102 8.36 16.02 -10.33
CA GLY A 102 9.16 16.38 -11.51
C GLY A 102 10.66 16.44 -11.21
N GLN A 103 11.50 16.40 -12.26
CA GLN A 103 12.98 16.37 -12.17
C GLN A 103 13.61 17.56 -11.43
N ALA A 104 13.03 18.76 -11.48
CA ALA A 104 13.72 19.98 -11.02
C ALA A 104 13.69 20.25 -9.50
N PHE A 105 12.82 19.61 -8.72
CA PHE A 105 12.76 19.71 -7.24
C PHE A 105 12.13 18.44 -6.63
N SER A 106 12.48 17.27 -7.16
CA SER A 106 11.80 16.00 -6.90
C SER A 106 11.76 15.60 -5.42
N ALA A 107 12.86 15.82 -4.69
CA ALA A 107 12.99 15.39 -3.30
C ALA A 107 11.99 16.09 -2.36
N THR A 108 11.88 17.42 -2.44
CA THR A 108 10.96 18.20 -1.57
C THR A 108 9.51 17.90 -1.90
N GLN A 109 9.17 17.79 -3.20
CA GLN A 109 7.81 17.44 -3.63
C GLN A 109 7.43 16.03 -3.18
N TYR A 110 8.36 15.07 -3.32
CA TYR A 110 8.17 13.71 -2.83
C TYR A 110 7.93 13.70 -1.33
N ALA A 111 8.80 14.38 -0.57
CA ALA A 111 8.69 14.47 0.87
C ALA A 111 7.34 15.08 1.31
N LEU A 112 6.88 16.13 0.64
CA LEU A 112 5.60 16.77 0.92
C LEU A 112 4.42 15.82 0.66
N LEU A 113 4.39 15.16 -0.50
CA LEU A 113 3.32 14.22 -0.87
C LEU A 113 3.32 12.98 0.03
N ALA A 114 4.50 12.42 0.32
CA ALA A 114 4.66 11.30 1.24
C ALA A 114 4.20 11.68 2.66
N SER A 115 4.55 12.89 3.13
CA SER A 115 4.11 13.41 4.41
C SER A 115 2.59 13.58 4.46
N LEU A 116 1.97 14.08 3.39
CA LEU A 116 0.51 14.23 3.32
C LEU A 116 -0.20 12.87 3.37
N GLY A 117 0.28 11.88 2.62
CA GLY A 117 -0.25 10.52 2.68
C GLY A 117 -0.10 9.91 4.08
N ASN A 118 1.07 10.08 4.70
CA ASN A 118 1.32 9.58 6.05
C ASN A 118 0.49 10.31 7.11
N PHE A 119 0.24 11.62 6.94
CA PHE A 119 -0.60 12.41 7.81
C PHE A 119 -2.05 11.92 7.81
N GLY A 120 -2.62 11.66 6.62
CA GLY A 120 -3.96 11.09 6.49
C GLY A 120 -4.06 9.71 7.17
N ARG A 121 -3.12 8.81 6.84
CA ARG A 121 -3.04 7.47 7.43
C ARG A 121 -2.94 7.50 8.95
N THR A 122 -2.02 8.31 9.49
CA THR A 122 -1.72 8.35 10.92
C THR A 122 -2.88 8.97 11.70
N THR A 123 -3.47 10.05 11.19
CA THR A 123 -4.64 10.69 11.81
C THR A 123 -5.80 9.70 11.93
N LEU A 124 -6.16 9.00 10.84
CA LEU A 124 -7.22 7.98 10.88
C LEU A 124 -6.87 6.83 11.83
N ALA A 125 -5.61 6.36 11.81
CA ALA A 125 -5.17 5.30 12.71
C ALA A 125 -5.23 5.69 14.20
N SER A 126 -5.05 6.97 14.54
CA SER A 126 -5.16 7.46 15.90
C SER A 126 -6.61 7.47 16.41
N PHE A 127 -7.57 7.87 15.58
CA PHE A 127 -9.01 7.84 15.92
C PHE A 127 -9.60 6.43 15.92
N SER A 128 -8.97 5.53 15.18
CA SER A 128 -8.71 4.14 15.51
C SER A 128 -9.56 3.47 16.60
N GLY A 129 -8.96 3.54 17.80
CA GLY A 129 -9.41 2.87 19.01
C GLY A 129 -10.74 3.42 19.52
N GLU A 130 -10.88 4.74 19.56
CA GLU A 130 -12.11 5.39 20.02
C GLU A 130 -13.32 4.95 19.16
N LEU A 131 -13.13 4.79 17.85
CA LEU A 131 -14.21 4.36 16.97
C LEU A 131 -14.65 2.92 17.27
N VAL A 132 -13.73 2.00 17.58
CA VAL A 132 -14.12 0.63 17.93
C VAL A 132 -14.76 0.57 19.31
N ASP A 133 -14.28 1.36 20.27
CA ASP A 133 -14.87 1.47 21.60
C ASP A 133 -16.30 2.03 21.52
N TYR A 134 -16.54 3.00 20.63
CA TYR A 134 -17.89 3.53 20.35
C TYR A 134 -18.81 2.46 19.72
N LEU A 135 -18.30 1.71 18.74
CA LEU A 135 -19.08 0.67 18.04
C LEU A 135 -19.32 -0.58 18.90
N ASN A 136 -18.46 -0.85 19.90
CA ASN A 136 -18.44 -2.08 20.70
C ASN A 136 -18.39 -3.38 19.87
N ASP A 137 -17.91 -3.31 18.61
CA ASP A 137 -17.87 -4.46 17.70
C ASP A 137 -16.68 -4.32 16.72
N TRP A 138 -15.68 -5.18 16.91
CA TRP A 138 -14.51 -5.27 16.02
C TRP A 138 -14.86 -5.70 14.60
N SER A 139 -15.84 -6.59 14.43
CA SER A 139 -16.25 -7.05 13.10
C SER A 139 -16.85 -5.90 12.30
N LEU A 140 -17.73 -5.10 12.91
CA LEU A 140 -18.32 -3.93 12.25
C LEU A 140 -17.26 -2.88 11.92
N PHE A 141 -16.32 -2.64 12.84
CA PHE A 141 -15.18 -1.75 12.60
C PHE A 141 -14.39 -2.14 11.33
N PHE A 142 -14.00 -3.41 11.21
CA PHE A 142 -13.25 -3.89 10.05
C PHE A 142 -14.04 -3.87 8.74
N ILE A 143 -15.36 -4.12 8.79
CA ILE A 143 -16.24 -3.98 7.61
C ILE A 143 -16.32 -2.51 7.18
N LEU A 144 -16.48 -1.58 8.12
CA LEU A 144 -16.54 -0.15 7.81
C LEU A 144 -15.23 0.34 7.18
N THR A 145 -14.08 -0.06 7.73
CA THR A 145 -12.78 0.32 7.15
C THR A 145 -12.58 -0.28 5.75
N ALA A 146 -13.05 -1.51 5.50
CA ALA A 146 -13.04 -2.11 4.17
C ALA A 146 -13.90 -1.31 3.17
N LEU A 147 -15.09 -0.84 3.59
CA LEU A 147 -15.98 -0.01 2.78
C LEU A 147 -15.41 1.39 2.51
N MET A 148 -14.66 1.97 3.44
CA MET A 148 -14.00 3.27 3.25
C MET A 148 -12.94 3.28 2.15
N VAL A 149 -12.50 2.11 1.68
CA VAL A 149 -11.61 1.99 0.50
C VAL A 149 -12.37 2.21 -0.82
N VAL A 150 -13.67 1.96 -0.86
CA VAL A 150 -14.48 2.12 -2.09
C VAL A 150 -14.40 3.54 -2.68
N PRO A 151 -14.63 4.64 -1.92
CA PRO A 151 -14.55 5.99 -2.49
C PRO A 151 -13.16 6.32 -3.05
N SER A 152 -12.08 5.84 -2.43
CA SER A 152 -10.72 6.08 -2.94
C SER A 152 -10.46 5.32 -4.24
N LEU A 153 -10.96 4.08 -4.38
CA LEU A 153 -10.90 3.32 -5.63
C LEU A 153 -11.73 3.96 -6.75
N ILE A 154 -12.93 4.48 -6.44
CA ILE A 154 -13.78 5.19 -7.41
C ILE A 154 -13.06 6.45 -7.91
N MET A 155 -12.45 7.23 -7.00
CA MET A 155 -11.69 8.41 -7.36
C MET A 155 -10.50 8.04 -8.26
N LEU A 156 -9.74 7.01 -7.89
CA LEU A 156 -8.60 6.53 -8.67
C LEU A 156 -9.01 6.07 -10.08
N TYR A 157 -10.11 5.32 -10.17
CA TYR A 157 -10.67 4.87 -11.44
C TYR A 157 -11.14 6.04 -12.31
N SER A 158 -11.78 7.05 -11.72
CA SER A 158 -12.26 8.23 -12.45
C SER A 158 -11.09 9.05 -13.04
N LEU A 159 -9.99 9.15 -12.28
CA LEU A 159 -8.78 9.86 -12.69
C LEU A 159 -7.84 9.01 -13.56
N ARG A 160 -8.19 7.77 -13.88
CA ARG A 160 -7.29 6.83 -14.60
C ARG A 160 -6.76 7.40 -15.92
N HIS A 161 -7.59 8.13 -16.67
CA HIS A 161 -7.20 8.65 -17.98
C HIS A 161 -6.19 9.79 -17.83
N TYR A 162 -6.38 10.65 -16.83
CA TYR A 162 -5.44 11.71 -16.48
C TYR A 162 -4.08 11.12 -16.10
N PHE A 163 -4.05 10.13 -15.19
CA PHE A 163 -2.80 9.48 -14.80
C PHE A 163 -2.15 8.72 -15.96
N THR A 164 -2.93 8.05 -16.81
CA THR A 164 -2.40 7.36 -17.99
C THR A 164 -1.73 8.33 -18.97
N ALA A 165 -2.34 9.50 -19.21
CA ALA A 165 -1.75 10.54 -20.04
C ALA A 165 -0.48 11.13 -19.43
N LEU A 166 -0.47 11.35 -18.11
CA LEU A 166 0.71 11.84 -17.39
C LEU A 166 1.87 10.85 -17.44
N LEU A 167 1.57 9.55 -17.28
CA LEU A 167 2.53 8.45 -17.41
C LEU A 167 3.12 8.36 -18.83
N ALA A 168 2.29 8.52 -19.87
CA ALA A 168 2.76 8.51 -21.25
C ALA A 168 3.74 9.67 -21.51
N LYS A 169 3.40 10.87 -21.04
CA LYS A 169 4.24 12.07 -21.19
C LYS A 169 5.55 11.97 -20.42
N ALA A 170 5.54 11.35 -19.23
CA ALA A 170 6.77 11.07 -18.47
C ALA A 170 7.69 10.12 -19.22
N LYS A 171 7.16 9.03 -19.78
CA LYS A 171 7.92 8.04 -20.57
C LYS A 171 8.55 8.66 -21.82
N GLU A 172 7.82 9.55 -22.50
CA GLU A 172 8.36 10.29 -23.65
C GLU A 172 9.53 11.21 -23.27
N ARG A 173 9.46 11.88 -22.11
CA ARG A 173 10.55 12.73 -21.63
C ARG A 173 11.82 11.93 -21.36
N ASP A 174 11.72 10.82 -20.62
CA ASP A 174 12.86 9.96 -20.31
C ASP A 174 13.50 9.40 -21.60
N SER A 175 12.68 9.03 -22.59
CA SER A 175 13.20 8.55 -23.88
C SER A 175 13.97 9.61 -24.66
N LYS A 176 13.56 10.89 -24.57
CA LYS A 176 14.23 12.01 -25.23
C LYS A 176 15.56 12.36 -24.55
N VAL A 177 15.58 12.35 -23.21
CA VAL A 177 16.81 12.58 -22.44
C VAL A 177 17.83 11.49 -22.74
N LYS A 178 17.42 10.21 -22.68
CA LYS A 178 18.32 9.09 -22.97
C LYS A 178 18.89 9.13 -24.38
N LYS A 179 18.08 9.51 -25.37
CA LYS A 179 18.54 9.67 -26.75
C LYS A 179 19.54 10.82 -26.91
N SER A 180 19.28 11.95 -26.25
CA SER A 180 20.21 13.09 -26.22
C SER A 180 21.58 12.71 -25.64
N ASP A 181 21.59 11.93 -24.55
CA ASP A 181 22.84 11.49 -23.92
C ASP A 181 23.61 10.50 -24.82
N ASP A 182 22.92 9.55 -25.46
CA ASP A 182 23.52 8.63 -26.45
C ASP A 182 24.14 9.40 -27.63
N ASP A 183 23.41 10.39 -28.18
CA ASP A 183 23.86 11.20 -29.31
C ASP A 183 25.15 11.99 -28.95
N LEU A 184 25.23 12.52 -27.71
CA LEU A 184 26.41 13.23 -27.18
C LEU A 184 27.62 12.29 -26.94
N GLU A 185 27.40 11.07 -26.47
CA GLU A 185 28.45 10.06 -26.30
C GLU A 185 29.00 9.58 -27.66
N THR A 186 28.16 9.44 -28.69
CA THR A 186 28.64 9.10 -30.04
C THR A 186 29.47 10.21 -30.68
N ASP A 187 29.09 11.48 -30.50
CA ASP A 187 29.86 12.61 -31.04
C ASP A 187 31.23 12.72 -30.35
N THR A 188 31.32 12.49 -29.04
CA THR A 188 32.60 12.53 -28.29
C THR A 188 33.53 11.35 -28.57
N GLN A 189 33.02 10.19 -29.01
CA GLN A 189 33.86 9.05 -29.44
C GLN A 189 34.32 9.15 -30.90
N SER A 190 33.69 10.02 -31.69
CA SER A 190 34.00 10.23 -33.11
C SER A 190 34.94 11.41 -33.39
N ALA A 191 35.25 12.21 -32.36
CA ALA A 191 36.16 13.36 -32.38
C ALA A 191 37.55 13.02 -31.82
#